data_AF-A0A661M9G3-F1
#
_entry.id   AF-A0A661M9G3-F1
#
_cell.length_a   1.000
_cell.length_b   1.000
_cell.length_c   1.000
_cell.angle_alpha   90.00
_cell.angle_beta   90.00
_cell.angle_gamma   90.00
#
_symmetry.space_group_name_H-M   'P 1'
#
loop_
_entity.id
_entity.type
_entity.pdbx_description
1 polymer ?
#
loop_
_entity_poly.entity_id
_entity_poly.type
_entity_poly.pdbx_seq_one_letter_code
_entity_poly.pdbx_strand_id
1 'polypeptide(L)'
;MNRFVIAALAAAAASAGDLLMLYVVGAERPDLGLAPAGSWMLPLAYYLGVLTIPLYAVGYAALAVTLARDAPRASRTILIVGSILGVLGAILHGVTGVAVDAQLRAGADFPDPVEGLLVFGEYILPLWAAVGLLGLLASGAYVYAVARGRSSLPRWAAAVNPVLLILVMVIASSGSTHLEAFLAPAAPNLAHALFFAFLATYPRRNE
;
A
#
# COMPACT_ATOMS: atom_id res chain seq x y z
N MET A 1 -15.30 7.20 15.58
CA MET A 1 -13.97 7.36 14.94
C MET A 1 -14.16 7.65 13.46
N ASN A 2 -13.48 8.66 12.90
CA ASN A 2 -13.56 8.97 11.46
C ASN A 2 -13.06 7.75 10.66
N ARG A 3 -13.86 7.25 9.69
CA ARG A 3 -13.51 6.07 8.88
C ARG A 3 -12.17 6.22 8.15
N PHE A 4 -11.79 7.45 7.77
CA PHE A 4 -10.48 7.73 7.20
C PHE A 4 -9.34 7.58 8.21
N VAL A 5 -9.56 7.91 9.49
CA VAL A 5 -8.57 7.66 10.56
C VAL A 5 -8.36 6.17 10.76
N ILE A 6 -9.43 5.36 10.73
CA ILE A 6 -9.32 3.90 10.82
C ILE A 6 -8.44 3.37 9.68
N ALA A 7 -8.73 3.80 8.44
CA ALA A 7 -7.98 3.38 7.27
C ALA A 7 -6.53 3.87 7.28
N ALA A 8 -6.27 5.09 7.77
CA ALA A 8 -4.93 5.65 7.90
C ALA A 8 -4.10 4.87 8.94
N LEU A 9 -4.67 4.55 10.10
CA LEU A 9 -4.01 3.74 11.13
C LEU A 9 -3.75 2.32 10.64
N ALA A 10 -4.71 1.72 9.93
CA ALA A 10 -4.52 0.42 9.32
C ALA A 10 -3.39 0.44 8.28
N ALA A 11 -3.33 1.45 7.41
CA ALA A 11 -2.26 1.59 6.42
C ALA A 11 -0.90 1.89 7.04
N ALA A 12 -0.85 2.64 8.14
CA ALA A 12 0.37 2.82 8.92
C ALA A 12 0.85 1.50 9.54
N ALA A 13 -0.07 0.68 10.08
CA ALA A 13 0.25 -0.64 10.61
C ALA A 13 0.73 -1.61 9.51
N ALA A 14 0.09 -1.60 8.34
CA ALA A 14 0.55 -2.36 7.17
C ALA A 14 1.94 -1.91 6.70
N SER A 15 2.20 -0.59 6.67
CA SER A 15 3.51 -0.04 6.34
C SER A 15 4.59 -0.49 7.33
N ALA A 16 4.26 -0.54 8.63
CA ALA A 16 5.16 -1.12 9.63
C ALA A 16 5.39 -2.61 9.38
N GLY A 17 4.36 -3.33 8.93
CA GLY A 17 4.47 -4.71 8.45
C GLY A 17 5.46 -4.87 7.29
N ASP A 18 5.34 -4.05 6.24
CA ASP A 18 6.29 -4.04 5.11
C ASP A 18 7.71 -3.76 5.59
N LEU A 19 7.92 -2.68 6.36
CA LEU A 19 9.25 -2.28 6.81
C LEU A 19 9.90 -3.34 7.70
N LEU A 20 9.14 -4.03 8.55
CA LEU A 20 9.65 -5.16 9.34
C LEU A 20 10.02 -6.35 8.45
N MET A 21 9.19 -6.68 7.46
CA MET A 21 9.48 -7.76 6.51
C MET A 21 10.73 -7.46 5.67
N LEU A 22 10.85 -6.22 5.20
CA LEU A 22 12.02 -5.73 4.46
C LEU A 22 13.27 -5.66 5.33
N TYR A 23 13.12 -5.37 6.63
CA TYR A 23 14.24 -5.46 7.58
C TYR A 23 14.73 -6.89 7.71
N VAL A 24 13.82 -7.88 7.82
CA VAL A 24 14.18 -9.30 7.87
C VAL A 24 14.95 -9.70 6.63
N VAL A 25 14.43 -9.39 5.44
CA VAL A 25 15.11 -9.67 4.16
C VAL A 25 16.45 -8.92 4.08
N GLY A 26 16.49 -7.66 4.48
CA GLY A 26 17.68 -6.83 4.44
C GLY A 26 18.76 -7.24 5.44
N ALA A 27 18.41 -7.91 6.54
CA ALA A 27 19.37 -8.43 7.50
C ALA A 27 20.21 -9.59 6.92
N GLU A 28 19.68 -10.29 5.91
CA GLU A 28 20.39 -11.33 5.16
C GLU A 28 21.27 -10.75 4.04
N ARG A 29 21.22 -9.44 3.80
CA ARG A 29 21.98 -8.72 2.77
C ARG A 29 23.21 -8.03 3.36
N PRO A 30 24.44 -8.53 3.12
CA PRO A 30 25.65 -7.95 3.72
C PRO A 30 25.91 -6.50 3.32
N ASP A 31 25.49 -6.10 2.12
CA ASP A 31 25.63 -4.74 1.59
C ASP A 31 24.83 -3.69 2.38
N LEU A 32 23.76 -4.10 3.07
CA LEU A 32 22.95 -3.21 3.89
C LEU A 32 23.47 -3.07 5.33
N GLY A 33 24.39 -3.93 5.78
CA GLY A 33 25.04 -3.82 7.09
C GLY A 33 24.09 -3.81 8.29
N LEU A 34 22.92 -4.47 8.17
CA LEU A 34 21.91 -4.52 9.22
C LEU A 34 22.24 -5.57 10.28
N ALA A 35 21.75 -5.36 11.50
CA ALA A 35 21.87 -6.36 12.55
C ALA A 35 20.92 -7.55 12.29
N PRO A 36 21.28 -8.77 12.73
CA PRO A 36 20.43 -9.95 12.56
C PRO A 36 19.00 -9.72 13.05
N ALA A 37 18.02 -10.12 12.25
CA ALA A 37 16.62 -9.95 12.59
C ALA A 37 16.19 -10.94 13.69
N GLY A 38 15.36 -10.47 14.63
CA GLY A 38 14.76 -11.34 15.63
C GLY A 38 13.73 -12.28 15.00
N SER A 39 13.64 -13.52 15.47
CA SER A 39 12.71 -14.54 14.95
C SER A 39 11.22 -14.16 15.04
N TRP A 40 10.87 -13.20 15.89
CA TRP A 40 9.51 -12.67 16.05
C TRP A 40 9.13 -11.62 15.01
N MET A 41 10.10 -11.03 14.30
CA MET A 41 9.86 -9.90 13.40
C MET A 41 9.04 -10.33 12.18
N LEU A 42 9.38 -11.45 11.54
CA LEU A 42 8.67 -11.91 10.34
C LEU A 42 7.22 -12.33 10.63
N PRO A 43 6.90 -13.10 11.69
CA PRO A 43 5.51 -13.36 12.06
C PRO A 43 4.71 -12.09 12.36
N LEU A 44 5.31 -11.13 13.09
CA LEU A 44 4.64 -9.86 13.37
C LEU A 44 4.38 -9.07 12.08
N ALA A 45 5.38 -8.97 11.20
CA ALA A 45 5.28 -8.30 9.91
C ALA A 45 4.17 -8.89 9.03
N TYR A 46 4.09 -10.21 8.99
CA TYR A 46 3.05 -10.96 8.29
C TYR A 46 1.66 -10.60 8.80
N TYR A 47 1.42 -10.74 10.12
CA TYR A 47 0.09 -10.51 10.69
C TYR A 47 -0.32 -9.04 10.64
N LEU A 48 0.62 -8.10 10.78
CA LEU A 48 0.34 -6.68 10.63
C LEU A 48 -0.25 -6.39 9.24
N GLY A 49 0.41 -6.80 8.16
CA GLY A 49 -0.12 -6.54 6.82
C GLY A 49 -1.41 -7.31 6.53
N VAL A 50 -1.42 -8.63 6.76
CA VAL A 50 -2.58 -9.49 6.42
C VAL A 50 -3.86 -9.05 7.12
N LEU A 51 -3.79 -8.62 8.39
CA LEU A 51 -4.97 -8.22 9.15
C LEU A 51 -5.40 -6.77 8.90
N THR A 52 -4.46 -5.88 8.55
CA THR A 52 -4.76 -4.44 8.47
C THR A 52 -5.01 -3.94 7.05
N ILE A 53 -4.39 -4.53 6.01
CA ILE A 53 -4.64 -4.14 4.61
C ILE A 53 -6.13 -4.29 4.20
N PRO A 54 -6.89 -5.32 4.63
CA PRO A 54 -8.32 -5.39 4.33
C PRO A 54 -9.13 -4.19 4.84
N LEU A 55 -8.66 -3.51 5.90
CA LEU A 55 -9.32 -2.34 6.45
C LEU A 55 -9.21 -1.11 5.53
N TYR A 56 -8.43 -1.16 4.45
CA TYR A 56 -8.42 -0.10 3.43
C TYR A 56 -9.79 0.05 2.79
N ALA A 57 -10.58 -1.03 2.73
CA ALA A 57 -11.96 -1.01 2.25
C ALA A 57 -12.83 -0.02 3.05
N VAL A 58 -12.56 0.18 4.35
CA VAL A 58 -13.26 1.17 5.19
C VAL A 58 -12.99 2.60 4.71
N GLY A 59 -11.74 2.90 4.33
CA GLY A 59 -11.34 4.19 3.79
C GLY A 59 -11.93 4.43 2.41
N TYR A 60 -11.85 3.44 1.53
CA TYR A 60 -12.45 3.51 0.19
C TYR A 60 -13.98 3.62 0.23
N ALA A 61 -14.66 2.93 1.15
CA ALA A 61 -16.10 3.07 1.34
C ALA A 61 -16.48 4.48 1.83
N ALA A 62 -15.70 5.06 2.74
CA ALA A 62 -15.92 6.44 3.19
C ALA A 62 -15.70 7.47 2.06
N LEU A 63 -14.69 7.25 1.21
CA LEU A 63 -14.45 8.08 0.03
C LEU A 63 -15.60 7.94 -0.98
N ALA A 64 -16.07 6.72 -1.23
CA ALA A 64 -17.20 6.48 -2.13
C ALA A 64 -18.46 7.21 -1.68
N VAL A 65 -18.79 7.19 -0.38
CA VAL A 65 -19.92 7.97 0.18
C VAL A 65 -19.76 9.46 -0.09
N THR A 66 -18.55 9.99 0.08
CA THR A 66 -18.24 11.42 -0.15
C THR A 66 -18.47 11.84 -1.61
N LEU A 67 -18.34 10.90 -2.55
CA LEU A 67 -18.49 11.14 -3.99
C LEU A 67 -19.85 10.72 -4.55
N ALA A 68 -20.71 10.09 -3.74
CA ALA A 68 -21.91 9.40 -4.22
C ALA A 68 -22.91 10.33 -4.92
N ARG A 69 -23.09 11.54 -4.39
CA ARG A 69 -24.04 12.53 -4.93
C ARG A 69 -23.59 13.08 -6.29
N ASP A 70 -22.34 13.53 -6.37
CA ASP A 70 -21.86 14.33 -7.51
C ASP A 70 -21.15 13.49 -8.58
N ALA A 71 -20.67 12.28 -8.21
CA ALA A 71 -19.96 11.38 -9.09
C ALA A 71 -20.32 9.90 -8.83
N PRO A 72 -21.58 9.47 -9.02
CA PRO A 72 -22.05 8.13 -8.65
C PRO A 72 -21.29 6.98 -9.33
N ARG A 73 -20.86 7.17 -10.59
CA ARG A 73 -20.02 6.17 -11.28
C ARG A 73 -18.65 6.04 -10.62
N ALA A 74 -17.97 7.15 -10.34
CA ALA A 74 -16.67 7.14 -9.67
C ALA A 74 -16.77 6.58 -8.26
N SER A 75 -17.83 6.96 -7.52
CA SER A 75 -18.16 6.42 -6.21
C SER A 75 -18.27 4.88 -6.22
N ARG A 76 -19.06 4.32 -7.14
CA ARG A 76 -19.21 2.86 -7.28
C ARG A 76 -17.89 2.18 -7.66
N THR A 77 -17.14 2.76 -8.60
CA THR A 77 -15.82 2.24 -8.97
C THR A 77 -14.87 2.21 -7.78
N ILE A 78 -14.76 3.32 -7.03
CA ILE A 78 -13.89 3.42 -5.85
C ILE A 78 -14.29 2.39 -4.78
N LEU A 79 -15.59 2.21 -4.51
CA LEU A 79 -16.05 1.23 -3.54
C LEU A 79 -15.67 -0.20 -3.93
N ILE A 80 -15.99 -0.61 -5.15
CA ILE A 80 -15.75 -1.98 -5.62
C ILE A 80 -14.24 -2.23 -5.74
N VAL A 81 -13.53 -1.37 -6.46
CA VAL A 81 -12.10 -1.52 -6.73
C VAL A 81 -11.29 -1.41 -5.46
N GLY A 82 -11.59 -0.44 -4.59
CA GLY A 82 -10.91 -0.27 -3.31
C GLY A 82 -11.11 -1.43 -2.35
N SER A 83 -12.28 -2.07 -2.37
CA SER A 83 -12.53 -3.28 -1.57
C SER A 83 -11.74 -4.47 -2.09
N ILE A 84 -11.73 -4.68 -3.41
CA ILE A 84 -10.93 -5.76 -4.03
C ILE A 84 -9.43 -5.52 -3.79
N LEU A 85 -8.98 -4.26 -3.86
CA LEU A 85 -7.59 -3.88 -3.58
C LEU A 85 -7.18 -4.24 -2.16
N GLY A 86 -8.04 -4.01 -1.16
CA GLY A 86 -7.77 -4.42 0.23
C GLY A 86 -7.64 -5.94 0.38
N VAL A 87 -8.47 -6.73 -0.31
CA VAL A 87 -8.39 -8.21 -0.28
C VAL A 87 -7.13 -8.70 -0.99
N LEU A 88 -6.90 -8.26 -2.23
CA LEU A 88 -5.74 -8.69 -3.00
C LEU A 88 -4.42 -8.20 -2.40
N GLY A 89 -4.39 -7.01 -1.81
CA GLY A 89 -3.23 -6.50 -1.08
C GLY A 89 -2.87 -7.37 0.13
N ALA A 90 -3.87 -7.81 0.91
CA ALA A 90 -3.64 -8.72 2.03
C ALA A 90 -3.12 -10.10 1.57
N ILE A 91 -3.68 -10.63 0.47
CA ILE A 91 -3.19 -11.87 -0.14
C ILE A 91 -1.75 -11.71 -0.61
N LEU A 92 -1.44 -10.64 -1.34
CA LEU A 92 -0.09 -10.34 -1.82
C LEU A 92 0.91 -10.23 -0.67
N HIS A 93 0.56 -9.50 0.39
CA HIS A 93 1.38 -9.37 1.59
C HIS A 93 1.63 -10.72 2.26
N GLY A 94 0.57 -11.53 2.41
CA GLY A 94 0.67 -12.85 3.01
C GLY A 94 1.54 -13.80 2.20
N VAL A 95 1.34 -13.87 0.88
CA VAL A 95 2.15 -14.69 -0.02
C VAL A 95 3.62 -14.25 0.03
N THR A 96 3.89 -12.94 0.07
CA THR A 96 5.24 -12.40 0.20
C THR A 96 5.88 -12.83 1.53
N GLY A 97 5.17 -12.74 2.65
CA GLY A 97 5.70 -13.17 3.95
C GLY A 97 5.99 -14.68 4.02
N VAL A 98 5.13 -15.52 3.43
CA VAL A 98 5.36 -16.97 3.33
C VAL A 98 6.55 -17.29 2.42
N ALA A 99 6.70 -16.58 1.31
CA ALA A 99 7.84 -16.71 0.41
C ALA A 99 9.17 -16.35 1.10
N VAL A 100 9.18 -15.31 1.93
CA VAL A 100 10.35 -14.94 2.75
C VAL A 100 10.66 -16.03 3.78
N ASP A 101 9.66 -16.55 4.52
CA ASP A 101 9.88 -17.64 5.48
C ASP A 101 10.43 -18.90 4.82
N ALA A 102 9.91 -19.26 3.64
CA ALA A 102 10.38 -20.42 2.88
C ALA A 102 11.85 -20.28 2.45
N GLN A 103 12.26 -19.10 1.96
CA GLN A 103 13.65 -18.83 1.59
C GLN A 103 14.59 -18.88 2.80
N LEU A 104 14.20 -18.27 3.93
CA LEU A 104 15.00 -18.31 5.16
C LEU A 104 15.25 -19.75 5.61
N ARG A 105 14.21 -20.59 5.60
CA ARG A 105 14.33 -22.00 6.00
C ARG A 105 15.15 -22.84 5.02
N ALA A 106 15.16 -22.47 3.75
CA ALA A 106 15.98 -23.13 2.74
C ALA A 106 17.46 -22.72 2.81
N GLY A 107 17.80 -21.65 3.57
CA GLY A 107 19.14 -21.07 3.56
C GLY A 107 19.52 -20.53 2.18
N ALA A 108 18.53 -20.08 1.39
CA ALA A 108 18.74 -19.52 0.08
C ALA A 108 19.31 -18.09 0.19
N ASP A 109 20.11 -17.68 -0.79
CA ASP A 109 20.55 -16.30 -0.90
C ASP A 109 19.35 -15.36 -1.07
N PHE A 110 19.40 -14.19 -0.43
CA PHE A 110 18.42 -13.13 -0.61
C PHE A 110 18.95 -12.13 -1.64
N PRO A 111 18.58 -12.27 -2.93
CA PRO A 111 18.93 -11.25 -3.91
C PRO A 111 18.19 -9.94 -3.57
N ASP A 112 18.44 -8.89 -4.34
CA ASP A 112 17.73 -7.63 -4.18
C ASP A 112 16.20 -7.86 -4.15
N PRO A 113 15.38 -7.15 -3.34
CA PRO A 113 13.92 -7.32 -3.29
C PRO A 113 13.24 -7.40 -4.67
N VAL A 114 13.76 -6.69 -5.68
CA VAL A 114 13.26 -6.75 -7.06
C VAL A 114 13.60 -8.08 -7.74
N GLU A 115 14.76 -8.65 -7.47
CA GLU A 115 15.16 -9.98 -7.96
C GLU A 115 14.48 -11.10 -7.15
N GLY A 116 14.30 -10.92 -5.84
CA GLY A 116 13.55 -11.85 -4.98
C GLY A 116 12.09 -11.97 -5.38
N LEU A 117 11.51 -10.90 -5.93
CA LEU A 117 10.21 -10.89 -6.59
C LEU A 117 10.13 -11.85 -7.79
N LEU A 118 11.25 -12.11 -8.48
CA LEU A 118 11.30 -13.01 -9.64
C LEU A 118 11.37 -14.49 -9.24
N VAL A 119 11.95 -14.81 -8.07
CA VAL A 119 12.06 -16.19 -7.55
C VAL A 119 10.67 -16.82 -7.35
N PHE A 120 9.70 -16.03 -6.88
CA PHE A 120 8.28 -16.42 -6.78
C PHE A 120 7.41 -15.66 -7.79
N GLY A 121 8.01 -15.21 -8.89
CA GLY A 121 7.41 -14.27 -9.82
C GLY A 121 6.13 -14.78 -10.47
N GLU A 122 6.00 -16.10 -10.67
CA GLU A 122 4.80 -16.72 -11.24
C GLU A 122 3.53 -16.45 -10.42
N TYR A 123 3.66 -16.34 -9.08
CA TYR A 123 2.53 -16.09 -8.19
C TYR A 123 2.44 -14.62 -7.79
N ILE A 124 3.59 -13.98 -7.56
CA ILE A 124 3.65 -12.62 -7.02
C ILE A 124 3.46 -11.55 -8.10
N LEU A 125 4.04 -11.71 -9.30
CA LEU A 125 3.93 -10.70 -10.36
C LEU A 125 2.49 -10.50 -10.86
N PRO A 126 1.66 -11.56 -11.09
CA PRO A 126 0.26 -11.36 -11.47
C PRO A 126 -0.55 -10.63 -10.40
N LEU A 127 -0.28 -10.90 -9.12
CA LEU A 127 -0.93 -10.20 -8.01
C LEU A 127 -0.52 -8.72 -7.97
N TRP A 128 0.77 -8.42 -8.14
CA TRP A 128 1.25 -7.03 -8.25
C TRP A 128 0.62 -6.30 -9.43
N ALA A 129 0.57 -6.94 -10.61
CA ALA A 129 -0.04 -6.35 -11.80
C ALA A 129 -1.54 -6.07 -11.58
N ALA A 130 -2.25 -7.02 -10.96
CA ALA A 130 -3.67 -6.85 -10.63
C ALA A 130 -3.89 -5.70 -9.62
N VAL A 131 -3.14 -5.67 -8.53
CA VAL A 131 -3.21 -4.61 -7.51
C VAL A 131 -2.83 -3.26 -8.12
N GLY A 132 -1.79 -3.20 -8.96
CA GLY A 132 -1.37 -2.00 -9.67
C GLY A 132 -2.44 -1.47 -10.61
N LEU A 133 -3.05 -2.34 -11.43
CA LEU A 133 -4.13 -1.96 -12.34
C LEU A 133 -5.36 -1.44 -11.58
N LEU A 134 -5.75 -2.13 -10.50
CA LEU A 134 -6.84 -1.69 -9.64
C LEU A 134 -6.52 -0.34 -8.96
N GLY A 135 -5.28 -0.15 -8.51
CA GLY A 135 -4.81 1.12 -7.94
C GLY A 135 -4.90 2.27 -8.94
N LEU A 136 -4.52 2.03 -10.20
CA LEU A 136 -4.69 2.98 -11.30
C LEU A 136 -6.16 3.31 -11.57
N LEU A 137 -7.04 2.31 -11.59
CA LEU A 137 -8.47 2.51 -11.79
C LEU A 137 -9.11 3.32 -10.66
N ALA A 138 -8.82 2.99 -9.40
CA ALA A 138 -9.34 3.71 -8.24
C ALA A 138 -8.81 5.16 -8.19
N SER A 139 -7.51 5.34 -8.40
CA SER A 139 -6.88 6.66 -8.43
C SER A 139 -7.38 7.50 -9.60
N GLY A 140 -7.56 6.91 -10.79
CA GLY A 140 -8.14 7.58 -11.95
C GLY A 140 -9.59 8.02 -11.72
N ALA A 141 -10.42 7.17 -11.09
CA ALA A 141 -11.78 7.52 -10.72
C ALA A 141 -11.82 8.69 -9.70
N TYR A 142 -10.93 8.66 -8.70
CA TYR A 142 -10.78 9.74 -7.73
C TYR A 142 -10.35 11.05 -8.39
N VAL A 143 -9.26 11.03 -9.17
CA VAL A 143 -8.74 12.19 -9.90
C VAL A 143 -9.82 12.78 -10.80
N TYR A 144 -10.53 11.95 -11.57
CA TYR A 144 -11.61 12.40 -12.43
C TYR A 144 -12.70 13.15 -11.66
N ALA A 145 -13.16 12.59 -10.53
CA ALA A 145 -14.22 13.21 -9.73
C ALA A 145 -13.75 14.54 -9.12
N VAL A 146 -12.57 14.56 -8.50
CA VAL A 146 -12.06 15.75 -7.78
C VAL A 146 -11.63 16.85 -8.74
N ALA A 147 -10.88 16.54 -9.81
CA ALA A 147 -10.40 17.54 -10.76
C ALA A 147 -11.54 18.23 -11.53
N ARG A 148 -12.64 17.51 -11.77
CA ARG A 148 -13.86 18.06 -12.39
C ARG A 148 -14.74 18.85 -11.41
N GLY A 149 -14.37 18.95 -10.14
CA GLY A 149 -15.17 19.61 -9.11
C GLY A 149 -16.46 18.86 -8.76
N ARG A 150 -16.48 17.54 -8.95
CA ARG A 150 -17.61 16.65 -8.57
C ARG A 150 -17.38 16.03 -7.20
N SER A 151 -16.88 16.83 -6.27
CA SER A 151 -16.65 16.48 -4.88
C SER A 151 -16.59 17.75 -4.04
N SER A 152 -16.69 17.60 -2.73
CA SER A 152 -16.45 18.70 -1.77
C SER A 152 -14.97 19.05 -1.58
N LEU A 153 -14.06 18.26 -2.18
CA LEU A 153 -12.62 18.47 -2.13
C LEU A 153 -12.20 19.55 -3.14
N PRO A 154 -11.15 20.34 -2.84
CA PRO A 154 -10.63 21.33 -3.76
C PRO A 154 -9.94 20.61 -4.92
N ARG A 155 -9.95 21.21 -6.12
CA ARG A 155 -9.44 20.53 -7.33
C ARG A 155 -7.98 20.08 -7.21
N TRP A 156 -7.14 20.80 -6.46
CA TRP A 156 -5.75 20.43 -6.23
C TRP A 156 -5.61 19.12 -5.44
N ALA A 157 -6.60 18.73 -4.63
CA ALA A 157 -6.60 17.47 -3.90
C ALA A 157 -6.53 16.25 -4.83
N ALA A 158 -6.91 16.40 -6.11
CA ALA A 158 -6.73 15.36 -7.12
C ALA A 158 -5.26 14.90 -7.25
N ALA A 159 -4.30 15.78 -6.97
CA ALA A 159 -2.87 15.42 -6.97
C ALA A 159 -2.51 14.50 -5.80
N VAL A 160 -3.25 14.52 -4.70
CA VAL A 160 -3.00 13.65 -3.55
C VAL A 160 -3.76 12.35 -3.76
N ASN A 161 -3.18 11.41 -4.50
CA ASN A 161 -3.74 10.08 -4.74
C ASN A 161 -2.66 8.98 -4.59
N PRO A 162 -3.04 7.73 -4.27
CA PRO A 162 -2.08 6.67 -3.98
C PRO A 162 -1.05 6.45 -5.10
N VAL A 163 -1.47 6.46 -6.37
CA VAL A 163 -0.55 6.22 -7.50
C VAL A 163 0.51 7.31 -7.60
N LEU A 164 0.14 8.59 -7.49
CA LEU A 164 1.13 9.66 -7.56
C LEU A 164 2.08 9.62 -6.35
N LEU A 165 1.56 9.31 -5.16
CA LEU A 165 2.37 9.16 -3.95
C LEU A 165 3.37 8.00 -4.07
N ILE A 166 2.94 6.85 -4.61
CA ILE A 166 3.83 5.72 -4.91
C ILE A 166 4.93 6.15 -5.87
N LEU A 167 4.57 6.81 -6.99
CA LEU A 167 5.55 7.25 -7.98
C LEU A 167 6.59 8.19 -7.39
N VAL A 168 6.17 9.16 -6.57
CA VAL A 168 7.08 10.08 -5.88
C VAL A 168 8.02 9.32 -4.94
N MET A 169 7.52 8.36 -4.16
CA MET A 169 8.35 7.55 -3.25
C MET A 169 9.35 6.68 -3.99
N VAL A 170 8.93 6.04 -5.09
CA VAL A 170 9.81 5.21 -5.93
C VAL A 170 10.90 6.07 -6.57
N ILE A 171 10.57 7.23 -7.14
CA ILE A 171 11.58 8.15 -7.68
C ILE A 171 12.54 8.61 -6.57
N ALA A 172 12.00 9.00 -5.40
CA ALA A 172 12.81 9.42 -4.27
C ALA A 172 13.73 8.31 -3.73
N SER A 173 13.37 7.04 -3.95
CA SER A 173 14.18 5.91 -3.48
C SER A 173 15.49 5.71 -4.26
N SER A 174 15.57 6.13 -5.52
CA SER A 174 16.71 5.92 -6.43
C SER A 174 18.04 6.56 -6.00
N GLY A 175 18.05 7.35 -4.92
CA GLY A 175 19.24 8.02 -4.42
C GLY A 175 20.10 7.21 -3.44
N SER A 176 19.65 6.02 -3.02
CA SER A 176 20.36 5.21 -2.01
C SER A 176 19.90 3.76 -2.00
N THR A 177 20.84 2.82 -1.89
CA THR A 177 20.55 1.38 -1.74
C THR A 177 19.62 1.08 -0.57
N HIS A 178 19.73 1.82 0.54
CA HIS A 178 18.78 1.68 1.65
C HIS A 178 17.38 2.15 1.27
N LEU A 179 17.25 3.27 0.56
CA LEU A 179 15.93 3.73 0.17
C LEU A 179 15.32 2.81 -0.88
N GLU A 180 16.10 2.28 -1.82
CA GLU A 180 15.64 1.27 -2.77
C GLU A 180 15.18 -0.02 -2.06
N ALA A 181 15.92 -0.47 -1.04
CA ALA A 181 15.57 -1.68 -0.29
C ALA A 181 14.32 -1.51 0.61
N PHE A 182 14.05 -0.30 1.11
CA PHE A 182 12.99 -0.07 2.10
C PHE A 182 11.82 0.77 1.56
N LEU A 183 12.11 1.93 0.97
CA LEU A 183 11.09 2.92 0.60
C LEU A 183 10.30 2.47 -0.64
N ALA A 184 10.96 1.97 -1.69
CA ALA A 184 10.27 1.55 -2.90
C ALA A 184 9.29 0.38 -2.65
N PRO A 185 9.67 -0.71 -1.96
CA PRO A 185 8.76 -1.83 -1.73
C PRO A 185 7.63 -1.49 -0.74
N ALA A 186 7.89 -0.64 0.25
CA ALA A 186 6.87 -0.18 1.21
C ALA A 186 5.96 0.94 0.67
N ALA A 187 6.27 1.50 -0.50
CA ALA A 187 5.57 2.64 -1.08
C ALA A 187 4.04 2.45 -1.20
N PRO A 188 3.50 1.28 -1.58
CA PRO A 188 2.05 1.11 -1.70
C PRO A 188 1.31 1.38 -0.38
N ASN A 189 1.77 0.80 0.73
CA ASN A 189 1.10 0.96 2.03
C ASN A 189 1.35 2.35 2.61
N LEU A 190 2.57 2.90 2.46
CA LEU A 190 2.88 4.27 2.87
C LEU A 190 2.02 5.30 2.12
N ALA A 191 1.83 5.12 0.81
CA ALA A 191 0.98 5.99 0.00
C ALA A 191 -0.48 5.95 0.46
N HIS A 192 -1.02 4.78 0.81
CA HIS A 192 -2.36 4.67 1.38
C HIS A 192 -2.46 5.33 2.75
N ALA A 193 -1.43 5.20 3.60
CA ALA A 193 -1.39 5.84 4.92
C ALA A 193 -1.46 7.37 4.78
N LEU A 194 -0.62 7.94 3.92
CA LEU A 194 -0.62 9.37 3.62
C LEU A 194 -1.93 9.84 2.98
N PHE A 195 -2.47 9.08 2.02
CA PHE A 195 -3.71 9.42 1.34
C PHE A 195 -4.91 9.42 2.31
N PHE A 196 -5.07 8.40 3.14
CA PHE A 196 -6.17 8.35 4.11
C PHE A 196 -5.98 9.36 5.24
N ALA A 197 -4.74 9.62 5.67
CA ALA A 197 -4.46 10.69 6.63
C ALA A 197 -4.85 12.06 6.07
N PHE A 198 -4.50 12.34 4.81
CA PHE A 198 -4.92 13.54 4.10
C PHE A 198 -6.46 13.69 4.10
N LEU A 199 -7.18 12.64 3.68
CA LEU A 199 -8.65 12.65 3.68
C LEU A 199 -9.26 12.78 5.08
N ALA A 200 -8.57 12.31 6.13
CA ALA A 200 -9.01 12.45 7.50
C ALA A 200 -8.91 13.90 8.01
N THR A 201 -7.94 14.67 7.53
CA THR A 201 -7.70 16.06 7.94
C THR A 201 -8.55 17.08 7.19
N TYR A 202 -9.11 16.73 6.03
CA TYR A 202 -9.84 17.69 5.23
C TYR A 202 -11.24 17.96 5.80
N PRO A 203 -11.59 19.21 6.16
CA PRO A 203 -12.90 19.53 6.70
C PRO A 203 -13.96 19.26 5.64
N ARG A 204 -14.93 18.41 5.98
CA ARG A 204 -16.12 18.21 5.15
C ARG A 204 -16.87 19.53 5.11
N ARG A 205 -16.99 20.15 3.93
CA ARG A 205 -17.90 21.28 3.75
C ARG A 205 -19.31 20.78 4.05
N ASN A 206 -19.76 21.11 5.27
CA ASN A 206 -21.09 21.05 5.86
C ASN A 206 -22.07 20.06 5.19
N GLU A 207 -22.36 18.98 5.91
CA GLU A 207 -23.75 18.54 6.04
C GLU A 207 -24.62 19.71 6.52
#